data_AF-A0A2E5WGS8-F1
#
_entry.id   AF-A0A2E5WGS8-F1
#
_cell.length_a   1.000
_cell.length_b   1.000
_cell.length_c   1.000
_cell.angle_alpha   90.00
_cell.angle_beta   90.00
_cell.angle_gamma   90.00
#
_symmetry.space_group_name_H-M   'P 1'
#
loop_
_entity.id
_entity.type
_entity.pdbx_description
1 polymer ?
#
loop_
_entity_poly.entity_id
_entity_poly.type
_entity_poly.pdbx_seq_one_letter_code
_entity_poly.pdbx_strand_id
1 'polypeptide(L)'
;MRRLRQLHLLLGCFFAPFLIYFALSGAWQTLSWNEADKKDAPQNVYSQLSTPHIYQTMPGGIPKIERSHMFKWFAVLMSFGFVATAVLGVYMAWRMAAQRRWAIVCLVAGVVLPMAFMWSTLRPGVP
;
A
#
# COMPACT_ATOMS: atom_id res chain seq x y z
N MET A 1 -9.49 -13.69 25.01
CA MET A 1 -10.33 -12.73 24.24
C MET A 1 -9.97 -11.26 24.45
N ARG A 2 -9.93 -10.73 25.69
CA ARG A 2 -9.69 -9.28 25.93
C ARG A 2 -8.32 -8.78 25.39
N ARG A 3 -7.23 -9.52 25.63
CA ARG A 3 -5.89 -9.16 25.13
C ARG A 3 -5.80 -9.18 23.60
N LEU A 4 -6.35 -10.20 22.94
CA LEU A 4 -6.38 -10.27 21.47
C LEU A 4 -7.10 -9.07 20.85
N ARG A 5 -8.22 -8.66 21.43
CA ARG A 5 -8.95 -7.46 21.00
C ARG A 5 -8.14 -6.19 21.18
N GLN A 6 -7.42 -6.06 22.31
CA GLN A 6 -6.53 -4.91 22.56
C GLN A 6 -5.34 -4.89 21.61
N LEU A 7 -4.72 -6.04 21.35
CA LEU A 7 -3.61 -6.18 20.40
C LEU A 7 -4.06 -5.84 18.98
N HIS A 8 -5.19 -6.37 18.53
CA HIS A 8 -5.75 -6.04 17.21
C HIS A 8 -6.02 -4.54 17.06
N LEU A 9 -6.58 -3.89 18.09
CA LEU A 9 -6.83 -2.44 18.08
C LEU A 9 -5.52 -1.64 18.03
N LEU A 10 -4.50 -2.04 18.79
CA LEU A 10 -3.20 -1.37 18.84
C LEU A 10 -2.41 -1.54 17.53
N LEU A 11 -2.28 -2.79 17.04
CA LEU A 11 -1.64 -3.08 15.75
C LEU A 11 -2.39 -2.39 14.60
N GLY A 12 -3.72 -2.45 14.63
CA GLY A 12 -4.57 -1.80 13.63
C GLY A 12 -4.31 -0.30 13.55
N CYS A 13 -4.30 0.40 14.70
CA CYS A 13 -4.01 1.84 14.73
C CYS A 13 -2.58 2.16 14.28
N PHE A 14 -1.60 1.31 14.62
CA PHE A 14 -0.21 1.51 14.21
C PHE A 14 -0.01 1.38 12.70
N PHE A 15 -0.59 0.36 12.07
CA PHE A 15 -0.39 0.13 10.64
C PHE A 15 -1.40 0.86 9.73
N ALA A 16 -2.55 1.28 10.26
CA ALA A 16 -3.61 1.92 9.47
C ALA A 16 -3.15 3.09 8.59
N PRO A 17 -2.33 4.05 9.05
CA PRO A 17 -1.94 5.21 8.23
C PRO A 17 -1.23 4.78 6.93
N PHE A 18 -0.25 3.89 7.03
CA PHE A 18 0.51 3.42 5.88
C PHE A 18 -0.26 2.42 5.02
N LEU A 19 -1.10 1.58 5.62
CA LEU A 19 -1.96 0.67 4.87
C LEU A 19 -2.99 1.44 4.03
N ILE A 20 -3.53 2.55 4.55
CA ILE A 20 -4.40 3.46 3.79
C ILE A 20 -3.60 4.11 2.65
N TYR A 21 -2.40 4.63 2.94
CA TYR A 21 -1.53 5.22 1.92
C TYR A 21 -1.24 4.23 0.78
N PHE A 22 -0.80 3.01 1.11
CA PHE A 22 -0.47 1.99 0.12
C PHE A 22 -1.68 1.49 -0.66
N ALA A 23 -2.83 1.34 -0.02
CA ALA A 23 -4.07 0.95 -0.71
C ALA A 23 -4.48 2.01 -1.73
N LEU A 24 -4.43 3.30 -1.36
CA LEU A 24 -4.75 4.40 -2.26
C LEU A 24 -3.73 4.56 -3.38
N SER A 25 -2.43 4.47 -3.07
CA SER A 25 -1.38 4.53 -4.09
C SER A 25 -1.43 3.33 -5.04
N GLY A 26 -1.76 2.15 -4.51
CA GLY A 26 -1.97 0.93 -5.29
C GLY A 26 -3.17 1.08 -6.24
N ALA A 27 -4.31 1.58 -5.76
CA ALA A 27 -5.47 1.88 -6.59
C ALA A 27 -5.15 2.93 -7.66
N TRP A 28 -4.32 3.93 -7.35
CA TRP A 28 -3.86 4.91 -8.33
C TRP A 28 -2.99 4.27 -9.41
N GLN A 29 -2.10 3.34 -9.04
CA GLN A 29 -1.23 2.63 -9.98
C GLN A 29 -1.99 1.61 -10.84
N THR A 30 -3.02 0.94 -10.32
CA THR A 30 -3.84 0.00 -11.12
C THR A 30 -4.61 0.69 -12.23
N LEU A 31 -4.92 1.97 -12.06
CA LEU A 31 -5.50 2.86 -13.07
C LEU A 31 -4.46 3.41 -14.05
N SER A 32 -3.18 3.05 -13.92
CA SER A 32 -2.06 3.50 -14.77
C SER A 32 -1.88 5.03 -14.81
N TRP A 33 -2.40 5.77 -13.82
CA TRP A 33 -2.30 7.23 -13.78
C TRP A 33 -0.90 7.78 -13.45
N ASN A 34 0.07 6.92 -13.11
CA ASN A 34 1.46 7.30 -12.82
C ASN A 34 2.48 6.71 -13.81
N GLU A 35 2.02 6.07 -14.89
CA GLU A 35 2.91 5.52 -15.91
C GLU A 35 3.25 6.64 -16.91
N ALA A 36 4.34 7.38 -16.66
CA ALA A 36 5.02 8.11 -17.74
C ALA A 36 5.49 7.08 -18.77
N ASP A 37 5.09 7.27 -20.02
CA ASP A 37 5.24 6.37 -21.17
C ASP A 37 6.66 5.75 -21.24
N LYS A 38 6.85 4.58 -20.61
CA LYS A 38 8.14 3.85 -20.56
C LYS A 38 8.32 3.08 -21.87
N LYS A 39 8.60 3.79 -22.96
CA LYS A 39 8.76 3.18 -24.29
C LYS A 39 10.11 2.49 -24.50
N ASP A 40 11.14 2.82 -23.72
CA ASP A 40 12.52 2.45 -24.09
C ASP A 40 13.31 1.76 -22.95
N ALA A 41 12.85 0.59 -22.48
CA ALA A 41 13.63 -0.23 -21.54
C ALA A 41 14.22 -1.48 -22.26
N PRO A 42 15.56 -1.66 -22.29
CA PRO A 42 16.19 -2.82 -22.93
C PRO A 42 15.84 -4.13 -22.19
N GLN A 43 15.38 -5.13 -22.95
CA GLN A 43 14.90 -6.42 -22.46
C GLN A 43 16.07 -7.34 -22.05
N ASN A 44 16.48 -7.28 -20.79
CA ASN A 44 17.48 -8.20 -20.22
C ASN A 44 16.85 -9.54 -19.80
N VAL A 45 17.61 -10.64 -19.79
CA VAL A 45 17.13 -12.01 -19.44
C VAL A 45 16.43 -12.07 -18.08
N TYR A 46 16.84 -11.23 -17.12
CA TYR A 46 16.19 -11.08 -15.81
C TYR A 46 14.76 -10.53 -15.90
N SER A 47 14.44 -9.68 -16.88
CA SER A 47 13.09 -9.15 -17.05
C SER A 47 12.11 -10.23 -17.53
N GLN A 48 12.59 -11.27 -18.20
CA GLN A 48 11.77 -12.39 -18.68
C GLN A 48 11.24 -13.25 -17.51
N LEU A 49 12.06 -13.46 -16.48
CA LEU A 49 11.68 -14.17 -15.25
C LEU A 49 10.73 -13.36 -14.37
N SER A 50 10.78 -12.02 -14.47
CA SER A 50 9.95 -11.10 -13.72
C SER A 50 8.61 -10.78 -14.41
N THR A 51 8.49 -11.02 -15.72
CA THR A 51 7.29 -10.71 -16.52
C THR A 51 5.98 -11.28 -15.98
N PRO A 52 5.92 -12.54 -15.51
CA PRO A 52 4.70 -13.08 -14.93
C PRO A 52 4.31 -12.37 -13.63
N HIS A 53 5.30 -11.86 -12.89
CA HIS A 53 5.10 -11.26 -11.57
C HIS A 53 4.81 -9.74 -11.63
N ILE A 54 5.29 -9.02 -12.65
CA ILE A 54 5.08 -7.56 -12.80
C ILE A 54 3.95 -7.23 -13.79
N TYR A 55 3.88 -7.95 -14.91
CA TYR A 55 2.92 -7.64 -15.97
C TYR A 55 1.74 -8.61 -16.01
N GLN A 56 1.78 -9.69 -15.21
CA GLN A 56 0.77 -10.77 -15.21
C GLN A 56 0.53 -11.35 -16.60
N THR A 57 1.59 -11.50 -17.39
CA THR A 57 1.50 -11.86 -18.81
C THR A 57 2.36 -13.07 -19.13
N MET A 58 1.80 -13.98 -19.93
CA MET A 58 2.50 -15.17 -20.39
C MET A 58 3.64 -14.82 -21.36
N PRO A 59 4.74 -15.59 -21.37
CA PRO A 59 5.85 -15.38 -22.30
C PRO A 59 5.35 -15.54 -23.75
N GLY A 60 5.60 -14.55 -24.61
CA GLY A 60 5.32 -14.61 -26.06
C GLY A 60 4.19 -13.71 -26.59
N GLY A 61 3.55 -12.89 -25.75
CA GLY A 61 2.54 -11.91 -26.19
C GLY A 61 3.14 -10.56 -26.64
N ILE A 62 2.61 -10.01 -27.74
CA ILE A 62 2.93 -8.68 -28.29
C ILE A 62 2.77 -7.59 -27.22
N PRO A 63 3.70 -6.60 -27.10
CA PRO A 63 3.73 -5.65 -25.99
C PRO A 63 2.65 -4.56 -26.14
N LYS A 64 1.45 -4.87 -25.67
CA LYS A 64 0.44 -3.90 -25.21
C LYS A 64 -0.56 -4.64 -24.34
N ILE A 65 -0.16 -4.90 -23.10
CA ILE A 65 -0.99 -5.70 -22.20
C ILE A 65 -1.77 -4.73 -21.32
N GLU A 66 -2.92 -4.33 -21.85
CA GLU A 66 -4.03 -3.84 -21.04
C GLU A 66 -4.31 -4.89 -19.96
N ARG A 67 -3.90 -4.62 -18.71
CA ARG A 67 -4.33 -5.36 -17.51
C ARG A 67 -5.83 -5.68 -17.66
N SER A 68 -6.27 -6.91 -17.39
CA SER A 68 -7.69 -7.30 -17.50
C SER A 68 -8.57 -6.27 -16.79
N HIS A 69 -9.50 -5.65 -17.53
CA HIS A 69 -10.36 -4.59 -17.00
C HIS A 69 -11.14 -5.05 -15.76
N MET A 70 -11.53 -6.33 -15.69
CA MET A 70 -12.21 -6.89 -14.52
C MET A 70 -11.31 -6.91 -13.28
N PHE A 71 -10.05 -7.29 -13.45
CA PHE A 71 -9.08 -7.32 -12.36
C PHE A 71 -8.72 -5.90 -11.88
N LYS A 72 -8.61 -4.92 -12.79
CA LYS A 72 -8.42 -3.49 -12.43
C LYS A 72 -9.53 -3.01 -11.50
N TRP A 73 -10.79 -3.16 -11.91
CA TRP A 73 -11.94 -2.71 -11.11
C TRP A 73 -12.08 -3.46 -9.80
N PHE A 74 -11.82 -4.78 -9.79
CA PHE A 74 -11.81 -5.57 -8.57
C PHE A 74 -10.73 -5.08 -7.58
N ALA A 75 -9.52 -4.80 -8.05
CA ALA A 75 -8.44 -4.29 -7.21
C ALA A 75 -8.75 -2.90 -6.64
N VAL A 76 -9.37 -2.02 -7.44
CA VAL A 76 -9.85 -0.70 -6.99
C VAL A 76 -10.92 -0.87 -5.89
N LEU A 77 -11.93 -1.71 -6.12
CA LEU A 77 -12.98 -2.00 -5.14
C LEU A 77 -12.39 -2.54 -3.83
N MET A 78 -11.46 -3.49 -3.90
CA MET A 78 -10.77 -4.01 -2.73
C MET A 78 -10.01 -2.93 -1.96
N SER A 79 -9.34 -2.02 -2.67
CA SER A 79 -8.59 -0.93 -2.04
C SER A 79 -9.52 0.00 -1.25
N PHE A 80 -10.67 0.36 -1.83
CA PHE A 80 -11.68 1.16 -1.11
C PHE A 80 -12.30 0.40 0.08
N GLY A 81 -12.63 -0.89 -0.08
CA GLY A 81 -13.15 -1.72 1.01
C GLY A 81 -12.14 -1.87 2.16
N PHE A 82 -10.86 -1.99 1.82
CA PHE A 82 -9.78 -2.03 2.79
C PHE A 82 -9.64 -0.69 3.54
N VAL A 83 -9.64 0.44 2.83
CA VAL A 83 -9.61 1.78 3.43
C VAL A 83 -10.80 2.00 4.36
N ALA A 84 -12.02 1.64 3.93
CA ALA A 84 -13.22 1.73 4.75
C ALA A 84 -13.10 0.91 6.05
N THR A 85 -12.55 -0.30 5.95
CA THR A 85 -12.32 -1.18 7.10
C THR A 85 -11.29 -0.60 8.06
N ALA A 86 -10.19 -0.04 7.55
CA ALA A 86 -9.17 0.62 8.35
C ALA A 86 -9.73 1.85 9.09
N VAL A 87 -10.51 2.70 8.38
CA VAL A 87 -11.17 3.88 8.97
C VAL A 87 -12.16 3.46 10.05
N LEU A 88 -12.96 2.42 9.82
CA LEU A 88 -13.89 1.90 10.82
C LEU A 88 -13.15 1.37 12.06
N GLY A 89 -12.01 0.69 11.88
CA GLY A 89 -11.14 0.23 12.96
C GLY A 89 -10.61 1.39 13.81
N VAL A 90 -10.14 2.46 13.18
CA VAL A 90 -9.68 3.68 13.86
C VAL A 90 -10.84 4.40 14.57
N TYR A 91 -12.01 4.47 13.95
CA TYR A 91 -13.21 5.05 14.56
C TYR A 91 -13.63 4.30 15.83
N MET A 92 -13.63 2.96 15.79
CA MET A 92 -13.90 2.13 16.97
C MET A 92 -12.85 2.33 18.08
N ALA A 93 -11.58 2.50 17.70
CA ALA A 93 -10.50 2.79 18.65
C ALA A 93 -10.70 4.15 19.36
N TRP A 94 -11.19 5.15 18.63
CA TRP A 94 -11.46 6.48 19.19
C TRP A 94 -12.62 6.49 20.18
N ARG A 95 -13.65 5.66 19.93
CA ARG A 95 -14.80 5.48 20.84
C ARG A 95 -14.43 4.78 22.15
N MET A 96 -13.33 4.03 22.21
CA MET A 96 -12.88 3.37 23.44
C MET A 96 -12.02 4.33 24.29
N ALA A 97 -12.67 5.07 25.19
CA ALA A 97 -12.02 6.06 26.06
C ALA A 97 -10.79 5.53 26.83
N ALA A 98 -10.81 4.25 27.23
CA ALA A 98 -9.70 3.61 27.93
C ALA A 98 -8.43 3.41 27.07
N GLN A 99 -8.55 3.40 25.74
CA GLN A 99 -7.44 3.14 24.81
C GLN A 99 -7.14 4.32 23.88
N ARG A 100 -7.92 5.41 23.95
CA ARG A 100 -7.80 6.57 23.05
C ARG A 100 -6.39 7.19 23.03
N ARG A 101 -5.73 7.35 24.19
CA ARG A 101 -4.36 7.88 24.27
C ARG A 101 -3.37 6.96 23.54
N TRP A 102 -3.46 5.66 23.77
CA TRP A 102 -2.59 4.67 23.12
C TRP A 102 -2.86 4.54 21.62
N ALA A 103 -4.12 4.63 21.20
CA ALA A 103 -4.50 4.66 19.79
C ALA A 103 -3.89 5.87 19.06
N ILE A 104 -3.93 7.06 19.67
CA ILE A 104 -3.31 8.27 19.11
C ILE A 104 -1.79 8.11 19.03
N VAL A 105 -1.13 7.63 20.09
CA VAL A 105 0.31 7.38 20.09
C VAL A 105 0.70 6.41 18.97
N CYS A 106 -0.07 5.33 18.77
CA CYS A 106 0.17 4.38 17.69
C CYS A 106 -0.05 4.95 16.30
N LEU A 107 -1.08 5.78 16.10
CA LEU A 107 -1.32 6.47 14.82
C LEU A 107 -0.15 7.40 14.47
N VAL A 108 0.32 8.19 15.44
CA VAL A 108 1.46 9.09 15.26
C VAL A 108 2.74 8.29 15.00
N ALA A 109 3.01 7.27 15.81
CA ALA A 109 4.18 6.40 15.64
C ALA A 109 4.16 5.68 14.28
N GLY A 110 2.98 5.25 13.82
CA GLY A 110 2.79 4.61 12.51
C GLY A 110 3.14 5.50 11.32
N VAL A 111 3.05 6.83 11.47
CA VAL A 111 3.46 7.79 10.45
C VAL A 111 4.93 8.18 10.63
N VAL A 112 5.34 8.53 11.84
CA VAL A 112 6.67 9.06 12.15
C VAL A 112 7.76 8.03 11.90
N LEU A 113 7.53 6.76 12.28
CA LEU A 113 8.57 5.73 12.24
C LEU A 113 8.97 5.39 10.78
N PRO A 114 8.05 5.14 9.84
CA PRO A 114 8.42 4.97 8.44
C PRO A 114 9.02 6.24 7.82
N MET A 115 8.52 7.43 8.17
CA MET A 115 9.12 8.68 7.68
C MET A 115 10.55 8.87 8.17
N ALA A 116 10.86 8.49 9.41
CA ALA A 116 12.22 8.51 9.95
C ALA A 116 13.15 7.53 9.23
N PHE A 117 12.66 6.33 8.87
CA PHE A 117 13.41 5.39 8.05
C PHE A 117 13.64 5.90 6.63
N MET A 118 12.66 6.57 6.02
CA MET A 118 12.87 7.21 4.73
C MET A 118 13.90 8.35 4.86
N TRP A 119 13.80 9.16 5.91
CA TRP A 119 14.73 10.25 6.18
C TRP A 119 16.18 9.77 6.35
N SER A 120 16.42 8.66 7.03
CA SER A 120 17.78 8.14 7.21
C SER A 120 18.44 7.69 5.89
N THR A 121 17.65 7.45 4.84
CA THR A 121 18.16 7.15 3.50
C THR A 121 18.44 8.38 2.64
N LEU A 122 17.96 9.57 3.04
CA LEU A 122 18.33 10.84 2.41
C LEU A 122 19.77 11.20 2.81
N ARG A 123 20.75 10.62 2.10
CA ARG A 123 22.13 11.09 2.15
C ARG A 123 22.22 12.45 1.43
N PRO A 124 22.71 13.52 2.07
CA PRO A 124 23.04 14.74 1.36
C PRO A 124 24.24 14.48 0.44
N GLY A 125 24.01 14.52 -0.87
CA GLY A 125 25.04 14.58 -1.90
C GLY A 125 25.76 13.26 -2.21
N VAL A 126 25.44 12.67 -3.35
CA VAL A 126 26.45 12.07 -4.21
C VAL A 126 26.52 13.00 -5.43
N PRO A 127 27.71 13.51 -5.81
CA PRO A 127 27.86 14.47 -6.92
C PRO A 127 27.35 13.93 -8.26
#